data_AF-A0A7K0Y775-F1
#
_entry.id   AF-A0A7K0Y775-F1
#
_cell.length_a   1.000
_cell.length_b   1.000
_cell.length_c   1.000
_cell.angle_alpha   90.00
_cell.angle_beta   90.00
_cell.angle_gamma   90.00
#
_symmetry.space_group_name_H-M   'P 1'
#
loop_
_entity.id
_entity.type
_entity.pdbx_description
1 polymer ?
#
loop_
_entity_poly.entity_id
_entity_poly.type
_entity_poly.pdbx_seq_one_letter_code
_entity_poly.pdbx_strand_id
1 'polypeptide(L)'
;MAGRASITVGNYIYTAQDAQKTIAKLDEIWEHHTHDSHIPDGWLAGARGFLAEMSSLGGIKLPSLENVDSAFSSLTKALVAKYKELTDPQIESLLAASWRFFPTMRLLNEERTGTIAHLHASKGLPKKAIDHAVISWKGIDGDVQESRAHHGRPWQALCIWSTDAIDALRAQGHPIGPGFAGENITVSGIPAEAFRPGAHFRSGKVRGFLTAYAIPCSQNNDWFLNKNFMAMSHERGNYSRLYAMVTTCGEISVGDTFELFTDR
;
A
#
# COMPACT_ATOMS: atom_id res chain seq x y z
N MET A 1 15.28 -20.69 -21.38
CA MET A 1 14.06 -21.11 -20.65
C MET A 1 13.02 -20.03 -20.86
N ALA A 2 11.82 -20.38 -21.34
CA ALA A 2 10.73 -19.41 -21.43
C ALA A 2 10.42 -18.89 -20.01
N GLY A 3 10.26 -17.58 -19.85
CA GLY A 3 9.89 -16.99 -18.56
C GLY A 3 8.51 -17.47 -18.10
N ARG A 4 8.27 -17.51 -16.79
CA ARG A 4 6.95 -17.81 -16.20
C ARG A 4 5.89 -16.85 -16.78
N ALA A 5 4.69 -17.37 -17.01
CA ALA A 5 3.55 -16.58 -17.51
C ALA A 5 2.99 -15.63 -16.43
N SER A 6 2.03 -14.80 -16.82
CA SER A 6 1.27 -13.99 -15.87
C SER A 6 0.40 -14.85 -14.93
N ILE A 7 0.21 -14.39 -13.69
CA ILE A 7 -0.67 -15.03 -12.70
C ILE A 7 -1.90 -14.16 -12.52
N THR A 8 -3.10 -14.75 -12.58
CA THR A 8 -4.36 -14.01 -12.38
C THR A 8 -4.87 -14.26 -10.97
N VAL A 9 -5.20 -13.21 -10.24
CA VAL A 9 -5.83 -13.29 -8.91
C VAL A 9 -7.07 -12.40 -8.93
N GLY A 10 -8.25 -13.02 -8.85
CA GLY A 10 -9.51 -12.31 -9.04
C GLY A 10 -9.53 -11.55 -10.37
N ASN A 11 -9.63 -10.22 -10.30
CA ASN A 11 -9.67 -9.34 -11.47
C ASN A 11 -8.31 -8.73 -11.85
N TYR A 12 -7.22 -9.09 -11.17
CA TYR A 12 -5.89 -8.54 -11.46
C TYR A 12 -4.98 -9.58 -12.09
N ILE A 13 -4.24 -9.14 -13.09
CA ILE A 13 -3.24 -9.96 -13.80
C ILE A 13 -1.85 -9.47 -13.39
N TYR A 14 -1.17 -10.27 -12.58
CA TYR A 14 0.22 -10.08 -12.23
C TYR A 14 1.14 -10.46 -13.39
N THR A 15 2.13 -9.61 -13.66
CA THR A 15 3.31 -10.10 -14.38
C THR A 15 4.06 -11.09 -13.49
N ALA A 16 4.84 -11.99 -14.09
CA ALA A 16 5.65 -12.94 -13.31
C ALA A 16 6.60 -12.24 -12.32
N GLN A 17 7.12 -11.06 -12.71
CA GLN A 17 7.97 -10.24 -11.85
C GLN A 17 7.18 -9.63 -10.68
N ASP A 18 5.97 -9.12 -10.93
CA ASP A 18 5.15 -8.49 -9.89
C ASP A 18 4.64 -9.52 -8.87
N ALA A 19 4.30 -10.73 -9.32
CA ALA A 19 3.94 -11.85 -8.45
C ALA A 19 5.09 -12.17 -7.49
N GLN A 20 6.30 -12.36 -8.03
CA GLN A 20 7.49 -12.66 -7.23
C GLN A 20 7.80 -11.56 -6.23
N LYS A 21 7.78 -10.30 -6.67
CA LYS A 21 8.07 -9.15 -5.82
C LYS A 21 7.02 -8.95 -4.73
N THR A 22 5.76 -9.31 -4.98
CA THR A 22 4.71 -9.25 -3.95
C THR A 22 4.96 -10.27 -2.86
N ILE A 23 5.28 -11.52 -3.22
CA ILE A 23 5.65 -12.56 -2.23
C ILE A 23 6.91 -12.18 -1.47
N ALA A 24 7.90 -11.56 -2.14
CA ALA A 24 9.13 -11.11 -1.49
C ALA A 24 8.94 -9.94 -0.51
N LYS A 25 7.75 -9.36 -0.42
CA LYS A 25 7.44 -8.17 0.39
C LYS A 25 6.46 -8.44 1.54
N LEU A 26 6.11 -9.70 1.80
CA LEU A 26 5.16 -10.05 2.86
C LEU A 26 5.61 -9.56 4.24
N ASP A 27 6.89 -9.76 4.58
CA ASP A 27 7.52 -9.26 5.82
C ASP A 27 7.42 -7.73 5.94
N GLU A 28 7.80 -7.02 4.88
CA GLU A 28 7.77 -5.55 4.85
C GLU A 28 6.36 -4.98 4.96
N ILE A 29 5.38 -5.59 4.28
CA ILE A 29 3.98 -5.19 4.40
C ILE A 29 3.49 -5.43 5.83
N TRP A 30 3.87 -6.55 6.45
CA TRP A 30 3.57 -6.81 7.86
C TRP A 30 4.17 -5.74 8.78
N GLU A 31 5.46 -5.45 8.65
CA GLU A 31 6.15 -4.40 9.44
C GLU A 31 5.45 -3.04 9.33
N HIS A 32 4.96 -2.68 8.14
CA HIS A 32 4.20 -1.44 7.97
C HIS A 32 2.84 -1.45 8.71
N HIS A 33 2.18 -2.59 8.82
CA HIS A 33 0.93 -2.70 9.59
C HIS A 33 1.17 -2.67 11.10
N THR A 34 2.33 -3.13 11.56
CA THR A 34 2.68 -3.16 12.99
C THR A 34 3.39 -1.89 13.47
N HIS A 35 3.90 -1.06 12.55
CA HIS A 35 4.60 0.19 12.86
C HIS A 35 3.78 1.11 13.77
N ASP A 36 4.35 1.43 14.94
CA ASP A 36 3.75 2.25 16.01
C ASP A 36 2.27 1.94 16.28
N SER A 37 1.91 0.67 16.23
CA SER A 37 0.52 0.21 16.37
C SER A 37 0.38 -0.77 17.52
N HIS A 38 -0.67 -0.61 18.32
CA HIS A 38 -1.08 -1.64 19.28
C HIS A 38 -1.85 -2.73 18.53
N ILE A 39 -1.38 -3.98 18.62
CA ILE A 39 -1.99 -5.12 17.94
C ILE A 39 -2.83 -5.91 18.93
N PRO A 40 -4.17 -5.96 18.77
CA PRO A 40 -5.02 -6.78 19.63
C PRO A 40 -4.73 -8.28 19.48
N ASP A 41 -4.97 -9.07 20.54
CA ASP A 41 -4.72 -10.52 20.53
C ASP A 41 -5.43 -11.26 19.38
N GLY A 42 -6.67 -10.84 19.05
CA GLY A 42 -7.44 -11.43 17.95
C GLY A 42 -6.75 -11.32 16.60
N TRP A 43 -6.01 -10.24 16.37
CA TRP A 43 -5.20 -10.10 15.16
C TRP A 43 -3.96 -10.97 15.17
N LEU A 44 -3.28 -11.08 16.30
CA LEU A 44 -2.14 -11.99 16.39
C LEU A 44 -2.59 -13.43 16.13
N ALA A 45 -3.80 -13.82 16.56
CA ALA A 45 -4.38 -15.11 16.19
C ALA A 45 -4.63 -15.23 14.67
N GLY A 46 -5.22 -14.21 14.04
CA GLY A 46 -5.40 -14.17 12.58
C GLY A 46 -4.08 -14.25 11.81
N ALA A 47 -3.05 -13.53 12.26
CA ALA A 47 -1.71 -13.53 11.69
C ALA A 47 -1.05 -14.90 11.79
N ARG A 48 -1.18 -15.59 12.93
CA ARG A 48 -0.71 -16.98 13.08
C ARG A 48 -1.43 -17.93 12.14
N GLY A 49 -2.74 -17.77 11.96
CA GLY A 49 -3.53 -18.53 10.99
C GLY A 49 -3.05 -18.31 9.54
N PHE A 50 -2.82 -17.04 9.17
CA PHE A 50 -2.25 -16.68 7.88
C PHE A 50 -0.87 -17.31 7.65
N LEU A 51 0.03 -17.24 8.63
CA LEU A 51 1.37 -17.86 8.54
C LEU A 51 1.30 -19.38 8.34
N ALA A 52 0.37 -20.05 9.01
CA ALA A 52 0.12 -21.49 8.85
C ALA A 52 -0.41 -21.83 7.44
N GLU A 53 -1.40 -21.07 6.96
CA GLU A 53 -1.95 -21.21 5.62
C GLU A 53 -0.88 -21.00 4.54
N MET A 54 -0.13 -19.90 4.62
CA MET A 54 0.93 -19.58 3.65
C MET A 54 2.03 -20.64 3.64
N SER A 55 2.39 -21.19 4.81
CA SER A 55 3.36 -22.29 4.89
C SER A 55 2.86 -23.54 4.18
N SER A 56 1.58 -23.88 4.36
CA SER A 56 0.92 -25.01 3.70
C SER A 56 0.85 -24.81 2.19
N LEU A 57 0.35 -23.66 1.71
CA LEU A 57 0.24 -23.33 0.29
C LEU A 57 1.60 -23.33 -0.41
N GLY A 58 2.63 -22.79 0.26
CA GLY A 58 4.01 -22.77 -0.24
C GLY A 58 4.73 -24.11 -0.16
N GLY A 59 4.18 -25.11 0.53
CA GLY A 59 4.86 -26.38 0.79
C GLY A 59 6.19 -26.17 1.52
N ILE A 60 6.21 -25.29 2.52
CA ILE A 60 7.36 -24.99 3.36
C ILE A 60 7.06 -25.35 4.82
N LYS A 61 8.13 -25.54 5.61
CA LYS A 61 7.99 -25.77 7.05
C LYS A 61 7.41 -24.51 7.72
N LEU A 62 6.37 -24.70 8.55
CA LEU A 62 5.81 -23.65 9.38
C LEU A 62 6.89 -23.11 10.35
N PRO A 63 7.19 -21.80 10.35
CA PRO A 63 8.08 -21.19 11.34
C PRO A 63 7.50 -21.26 12.76
N SER A 64 8.33 -21.01 13.77
CA SER A 64 7.83 -20.80 15.13
C SER A 64 6.85 -19.62 15.14
N LEU A 65 5.72 -19.77 15.83
CA LEU A 65 4.66 -18.77 15.93
C LEU A 65 4.65 -18.01 17.27
N GLU A 66 5.67 -18.24 18.10
CA GLU A 66 5.84 -17.56 19.40
C GLU A 66 6.00 -16.05 19.21
N ASN A 67 6.82 -15.65 18.24
CA ASN A 67 6.99 -14.26 17.82
C ASN A 67 6.53 -14.11 16.36
N VAL A 68 5.43 -13.38 16.14
CA VAL A 68 4.80 -13.26 14.83
C VAL A 68 5.67 -12.50 13.84
N ASP A 69 6.38 -11.45 14.27
CA ASP A 69 7.28 -10.67 13.41
C ASP A 69 8.40 -11.56 12.85
N SER A 70 9.08 -12.30 13.72
CA SER A 70 10.12 -13.26 13.33
C SER A 70 9.58 -14.37 12.43
N ALA A 71 8.32 -14.76 12.62
CA ALA A 71 7.64 -15.74 11.80
C ALA A 71 7.36 -15.22 10.38
N PHE A 72 6.91 -13.96 10.22
CA PHE A 72 6.76 -13.32 8.91
C PHE A 72 8.08 -13.24 8.16
N SER A 73 9.17 -12.86 8.84
CA SER A 73 10.49 -12.80 8.21
C SER A 73 10.97 -14.17 7.76
N SER A 74 10.78 -15.18 8.61
CA SER A 74 11.18 -16.57 8.31
C SER A 74 10.35 -17.16 7.15
N LEU A 75 9.04 -16.96 7.18
CA LEU A 75 8.12 -17.38 6.12
C LEU A 75 8.52 -16.75 4.77
N THR A 76 8.69 -15.43 4.76
CA THR A 76 9.00 -14.67 3.54
C THR A 76 10.31 -15.15 2.92
N LYS A 77 11.36 -15.31 3.73
CA LYS A 77 12.65 -15.87 3.28
C LYS A 77 12.51 -17.26 2.67
N ALA A 78 11.73 -18.14 3.32
CA ALA A 78 11.51 -19.50 2.84
C ALA A 78 10.72 -19.54 1.51
N LEU A 79 9.66 -18.73 1.38
CA LEU A 79 8.89 -18.62 0.14
C LEU A 79 9.72 -18.05 -1.01
N VAL A 80 10.55 -17.03 -0.74
CA VAL A 80 11.46 -16.45 -1.75
C VAL A 80 12.48 -17.48 -2.22
N ALA A 81 13.07 -18.25 -1.31
CA ALA A 81 14.02 -19.31 -1.66
C ALA A 81 13.38 -20.39 -2.54
N LYS A 82 12.12 -20.77 -2.22
CA LYS A 82 11.38 -21.81 -2.95
C LYS A 82 10.66 -21.31 -4.20
N TYR A 83 10.60 -20.00 -4.45
CA TYR A 83 9.70 -19.41 -5.48
C TYR A 83 9.82 -20.03 -6.88
N LYS A 84 11.03 -20.43 -7.29
CA LYS A 84 11.28 -21.06 -8.59
C LYS A 84 10.67 -22.46 -8.73
N GLU A 85 10.45 -23.14 -7.60
CA GLU A 85 9.87 -24.49 -7.53
C GLU A 85 8.35 -24.48 -7.35
N LEU A 86 7.77 -23.36 -6.92
CA LEU A 86 6.32 -23.22 -6.76
C LEU A 86 5.62 -23.35 -8.10
N THR A 87 4.49 -24.06 -8.13
CA THR A 87 3.62 -24.10 -9.31
C THR A 87 2.80 -22.81 -9.44
N ASP A 88 2.30 -22.51 -10.63
CA ASP A 88 1.49 -21.32 -10.86
C ASP A 88 0.21 -21.27 -9.97
N PRO A 89 -0.54 -22.39 -9.76
CA PRO A 89 -1.65 -22.41 -8.80
C PRO A 89 -1.24 -22.14 -7.34
N GLN A 90 -0.05 -22.55 -6.92
CA GLN A 90 0.45 -22.23 -5.58
C GLN A 90 0.74 -20.73 -5.45
N ILE A 91 1.33 -20.12 -6.47
CA ILE A 91 1.61 -18.68 -6.49
C ILE A 91 0.31 -17.89 -6.47
N GLU A 92 -0.66 -18.27 -7.29
CA GLU A 92 -2.01 -17.70 -7.27
C GLU A 92 -2.62 -17.77 -5.86
N SER A 93 -2.57 -18.95 -5.23
CA SER A 93 -3.14 -19.16 -3.89
C SER A 93 -2.44 -18.31 -2.82
N LEU A 94 -1.11 -18.22 -2.85
CA LEU A 94 -0.33 -17.38 -1.93
C LEU A 94 -0.69 -15.89 -2.07
N LEU A 95 -0.82 -15.42 -3.31
CA LEU A 95 -1.22 -14.04 -3.60
C LEU A 95 -2.66 -13.78 -3.14
N ALA A 96 -3.59 -14.69 -3.43
CA ALA A 96 -4.99 -14.61 -3.00
C ALA A 96 -5.14 -14.61 -1.48
N ALA A 97 -4.38 -15.45 -0.77
CA ALA A 97 -4.35 -15.46 0.70
C ALA A 97 -3.86 -14.11 1.24
N SER A 98 -2.84 -13.52 0.61
CA SER A 98 -2.33 -12.18 0.99
C SER A 98 -3.39 -11.09 0.79
N TRP A 99 -4.14 -11.15 -0.32
CA TRP A 99 -5.24 -10.22 -0.61
C TRP A 99 -6.38 -10.30 0.39
N ARG A 100 -6.63 -11.49 0.95
CA ARG A 100 -7.66 -11.69 1.97
C ARG A 100 -7.19 -11.23 3.35
N PHE A 101 -5.91 -11.40 3.66
CA PHE A 101 -5.38 -11.16 5.00
C PHE A 101 -5.12 -9.68 5.30
N PHE A 102 -4.34 -8.98 4.48
CA PHE A 102 -3.94 -7.59 4.82
C PHE A 102 -5.10 -6.60 4.99
N PRO A 103 -6.24 -6.69 4.26
CA PRO A 103 -7.38 -5.82 4.55
C PRO A 103 -7.99 -6.02 5.94
N THR A 104 -7.81 -7.19 6.57
CA THR A 104 -8.35 -7.43 7.93
C THR A 104 -7.48 -6.82 9.03
N MET A 105 -6.38 -6.16 8.65
CA MET A 105 -5.32 -5.69 9.54
C MET A 105 -5.43 -4.19 9.88
N ARG A 106 -6.59 -3.63 10.18
CA ARG A 106 -6.76 -2.43 11.05
C ARG A 106 -8.17 -2.30 11.55
N LEU A 107 -8.34 -2.03 12.85
CA LEU A 107 -9.55 -1.46 13.37
C LEU A 107 -9.20 0.00 13.73
N LEU A 108 -9.69 0.93 12.94
CA LEU A 108 -9.75 2.33 13.30
C LEU A 108 -10.70 2.45 14.49
N ASN A 109 -10.25 3.16 15.51
CA ASN A 109 -11.09 3.49 16.66
C ASN A 109 -12.21 4.45 16.26
N GLU A 110 -11.95 5.29 15.25
CA GLU A 110 -12.85 6.34 14.78
C GLU A 110 -12.85 6.37 13.25
N GLU A 111 -14.03 6.29 12.65
CA GLU A 111 -14.21 6.57 11.23
C GLU A 111 -14.07 8.08 11.00
N ARG A 112 -13.55 8.44 9.83
CA ARG A 112 -13.25 9.83 9.47
C ARG A 112 -13.84 10.12 8.09
N THR A 113 -14.38 11.32 7.94
CA THR A 113 -14.86 11.82 6.65
C THR A 113 -14.07 13.06 6.28
N GLY A 114 -13.57 13.08 5.06
CA GLY A 114 -12.85 14.17 4.45
C GLY A 114 -13.32 14.40 3.02
N THR A 115 -12.48 15.08 2.24
CA THR A 115 -12.76 15.41 0.84
C THR A 115 -11.52 15.17 0.00
N ILE A 116 -11.70 14.70 -1.23
CA ILE A 116 -10.63 14.67 -2.22
C ILE A 116 -10.31 16.11 -2.61
N ALA A 117 -9.24 16.65 -2.03
CA ALA A 117 -8.81 18.03 -2.28
C ALA A 117 -8.11 18.15 -3.64
N HIS A 118 -7.32 17.14 -4.00
CA HIS A 118 -6.58 17.13 -5.26
C HIS A 118 -6.47 15.70 -5.81
N LEU A 119 -6.49 15.60 -7.15
CA LEU A 119 -6.18 14.37 -7.88
C LEU A 119 -5.01 14.64 -8.81
N HIS A 120 -4.12 13.64 -8.97
CA HIS A 120 -2.96 13.75 -9.83
C HIS A 120 -2.62 12.47 -10.58
N ALA A 121 -2.21 12.64 -11.84
CA ALA A 121 -1.68 11.57 -12.68
C ALA A 121 -0.63 12.10 -13.67
N SER A 122 0.42 11.34 -13.91
CA SER A 122 1.48 11.70 -14.87
C SER A 122 2.41 10.53 -15.18
N LYS A 123 3.39 10.79 -16.05
CA LYS A 123 4.56 9.94 -16.25
C LYS A 123 5.74 10.49 -15.45
N GLY A 124 5.76 10.28 -14.13
CA GLY A 124 6.84 10.76 -13.24
C GLY A 124 6.45 11.89 -12.27
N LEU A 125 7.45 12.60 -11.72
CA LEU A 125 7.27 13.62 -10.69
C LEU A 125 7.69 15.02 -11.20
N PRO A 126 7.01 16.11 -10.76
CA PRO A 126 5.77 16.10 -9.99
C PRO A 126 4.58 15.60 -10.83
N LYS A 127 3.57 15.02 -10.18
CA LYS A 127 2.33 14.62 -10.85
C LYS A 127 1.48 15.83 -11.21
N LYS A 128 0.82 15.76 -12.36
CA LYS A 128 -0.03 16.85 -12.86
C LYS A 128 -1.43 16.73 -12.27
N ALA A 129 -2.01 17.88 -11.92
CA ALA A 129 -3.39 17.94 -11.46
C ALA A 129 -4.37 17.50 -12.55
N ILE A 130 -5.40 16.78 -12.13
CA ILE A 130 -6.56 16.38 -12.93
C ILE A 130 -7.83 16.61 -12.10
N ASP A 131 -8.96 16.86 -12.75
CA ASP A 131 -10.23 17.10 -12.04
C ASP A 131 -11.03 15.82 -11.78
N HIS A 132 -10.77 14.78 -12.58
CA HIS A 132 -11.47 13.50 -12.58
C HIS A 132 -10.49 12.36 -12.87
N ALA A 133 -10.72 11.21 -12.24
CA ALA A 133 -9.90 10.01 -12.41
C ALA A 133 -10.77 8.75 -12.54
N VAL A 134 -10.42 7.91 -13.52
CA VAL A 134 -10.90 6.53 -13.62
C VAL A 134 -9.94 5.64 -12.83
N ILE A 135 -10.47 4.95 -11.82
CA ILE A 135 -9.73 4.08 -10.90
C ILE A 135 -9.95 2.62 -11.28
N SER A 136 -8.88 1.96 -11.69
CA SER A 136 -8.83 0.53 -11.97
C SER A 136 -8.05 -0.23 -10.90
N TRP A 137 -8.03 -1.56 -10.98
CA TRP A 137 -7.19 -2.42 -10.13
C TRP A 137 -5.69 -2.12 -10.24
N LYS A 138 -5.26 -1.38 -11.28
CA LYS A 138 -3.87 -0.98 -11.51
C LYS A 138 -3.57 0.45 -11.08
N GLY A 139 -4.56 1.20 -10.59
CA GLY A 139 -4.44 2.60 -10.21
C GLY A 139 -5.25 3.54 -11.09
N ILE A 140 -4.81 4.80 -11.16
CA ILE A 140 -5.43 5.80 -12.05
C ILE A 140 -5.05 5.53 -13.51
N ASP A 141 -6.05 5.47 -14.38
CA ASP A 141 -5.80 5.36 -15.82
C ASP A 141 -5.01 6.57 -16.35
N GLY A 142 -3.93 6.29 -17.08
CA GLY A 142 -3.01 7.31 -17.58
C GLY A 142 -1.87 7.67 -16.62
N ASP A 143 -1.89 7.19 -15.37
CA ASP A 143 -0.74 7.29 -14.47
C ASP A 143 0.29 6.20 -14.79
N VAL A 144 1.52 6.61 -15.10
CA VAL A 144 2.59 5.67 -15.44
C VAL A 144 3.80 5.96 -14.57
N GLN A 145 4.16 4.98 -13.73
CA GLN A 145 5.44 4.99 -13.05
C GLN A 145 6.53 4.53 -14.02
N GLU A 146 7.41 5.44 -14.45
CA GLU A 146 8.49 5.14 -15.40
C GLU A 146 9.45 4.06 -14.86
N SER A 147 9.64 4.01 -13.53
CA SER A 147 10.38 2.93 -12.87
C SER A 147 9.45 1.84 -12.33
N ARG A 148 9.45 0.68 -13.00
CA ARG A 148 8.70 -0.53 -12.56
C ARG A 148 9.50 -1.42 -11.61
N ALA A 149 10.74 -1.04 -11.27
CA ALA A 149 11.56 -1.81 -10.34
C ALA A 149 10.89 -1.91 -8.96
N HIS A 150 10.30 -0.80 -8.48
CA HIS A 150 9.80 -0.66 -7.12
C HIS A 150 8.28 -0.37 -7.00
N HIS A 151 7.57 -0.21 -8.11
CA HIS A 151 6.19 0.28 -8.16
C HIS A 151 5.28 -0.55 -9.09
N GLY A 152 3.96 -0.29 -9.02
CA GLY A 152 2.97 -0.79 -9.98
C GLY A 152 2.33 -2.14 -9.61
N ARG A 153 2.54 -2.60 -8.37
CA ARG A 153 1.91 -3.81 -7.82
C ARG A 153 0.49 -3.47 -7.33
N PRO A 154 -0.41 -4.45 -7.18
CA PRO A 154 -1.78 -4.20 -6.69
C PRO A 154 -1.82 -3.46 -5.37
N TRP A 155 -0.93 -3.80 -4.46
CA TRP A 155 -0.86 -3.16 -3.15
C TRP A 155 -0.33 -1.71 -3.22
N GLN A 156 0.12 -1.24 -4.40
CA GLN A 156 0.59 0.12 -4.65
C GLN A 156 -0.23 0.80 -5.76
N ALA A 157 -1.45 0.34 -6.01
CA ALA A 157 -2.29 0.83 -7.09
C ALA A 157 -2.53 2.34 -6.97
N LEU A 158 -2.73 2.84 -5.75
CA LEU A 158 -2.86 4.27 -5.47
C LEU A 158 -1.82 4.70 -4.44
N CYS A 159 -1.41 5.97 -4.53
CA CYS A 159 -0.68 6.66 -3.48
C CYS A 159 -1.57 7.79 -2.92
N ILE A 160 -1.81 7.79 -1.62
CA ILE A 160 -2.73 8.71 -0.92
C ILE A 160 -1.95 9.53 0.09
N TRP A 161 -2.28 10.81 0.20
CA TRP A 161 -1.66 11.70 1.18
C TRP A 161 -2.66 12.68 1.81
N SER A 162 -2.35 13.14 3.03
CA SER A 162 -3.17 14.13 3.73
C SER A 162 -2.68 15.55 3.41
N THR A 163 -3.61 16.49 3.21
CA THR A 163 -3.28 17.92 3.14
C THR A 163 -2.57 18.38 4.40
N ASP A 164 -2.95 17.86 5.58
CA ASP A 164 -2.37 18.26 6.87
C ASP A 164 -0.87 17.94 6.93
N ALA A 165 -0.46 16.80 6.34
CA ALA A 165 0.94 16.43 6.23
C ALA A 165 1.71 17.39 5.30
N ILE A 166 1.12 17.74 4.15
CA ILE A 166 1.72 18.69 3.20
C ILE A 166 1.88 20.06 3.86
N ASP A 167 0.83 20.55 4.52
CA ASP A 167 0.84 21.87 5.16
C ASP A 167 1.82 21.93 6.33
N ALA A 168 1.92 20.86 7.14
CA ALA A 168 2.93 20.76 8.18
C ALA A 168 4.36 20.81 7.62
N LEU A 169 4.62 20.16 6.49
CA LEU A 169 5.94 20.21 5.82
C LEU A 169 6.21 21.61 5.22
N ARG A 170 5.20 22.26 4.65
CA ARG A 170 5.32 23.65 4.15
C ARG A 170 5.60 24.63 5.29
N ALA A 171 4.97 24.45 6.45
CA ALA A 171 5.23 25.25 7.64
C ALA A 171 6.68 25.10 8.16
N GLN A 172 7.32 23.96 7.89
CA GLN A 172 8.75 23.73 8.15
C GLN A 172 9.68 24.36 7.08
N GLY A 173 9.12 25.01 6.06
CA GLY A 173 9.88 25.68 4.99
C GLY A 173 10.20 24.79 3.79
N HIS A 174 9.65 23.58 3.69
CA HIS A 174 9.83 22.74 2.51
C HIS A 174 9.00 23.29 1.32
N PRO A 175 9.59 23.48 0.12
CA PRO A 175 8.89 23.97 -1.08
C PRO A 175 8.08 22.84 -1.74
N ILE A 176 7.19 22.23 -0.97
CA ILE A 176 6.37 21.08 -1.36
C ILE A 176 4.91 21.48 -1.56
N GLY A 177 4.21 20.77 -2.44
CA GLY A 177 2.78 20.94 -2.65
C GLY A 177 2.12 19.65 -3.14
N PRO A 178 0.80 19.65 -3.30
CA PRO A 178 0.06 18.53 -3.86
C PRO A 178 0.60 18.10 -5.23
N GLY A 179 0.68 16.79 -5.43
CA GLY A 179 1.21 16.10 -6.62
C GLY A 179 2.74 15.96 -6.62
N PHE A 180 3.47 16.67 -5.76
CA PHE A 180 4.94 16.73 -5.86
C PHE A 180 5.55 15.40 -5.48
N ALA A 181 5.08 14.80 -4.39
CA ALA A 181 5.60 13.57 -3.86
C ALA A 181 4.88 12.33 -4.43
N GLY A 182 4.36 12.39 -5.66
CA GLY A 182 3.88 11.20 -6.35
C GLY A 182 2.59 10.59 -5.83
N GLU A 183 1.89 11.29 -4.95
CA GLU A 183 0.54 10.94 -4.54
C GLU A 183 -0.46 11.16 -5.67
N ASN A 184 -1.38 10.22 -5.81
CA ASN A 184 -2.49 10.27 -6.75
C ASN A 184 -3.69 11.02 -6.16
N ILE A 185 -3.92 10.88 -4.85
CA ILE A 185 -5.07 11.46 -4.15
C ILE A 185 -4.54 12.23 -2.93
N THR A 186 -4.90 13.50 -2.84
CA THR A 186 -4.69 14.30 -1.63
C THR A 186 -6.03 14.52 -0.95
N VAL A 187 -6.12 14.17 0.34
CA VAL A 187 -7.36 14.21 1.12
C VAL A 187 -7.27 15.30 2.19
N SER A 188 -8.30 16.13 2.28
CA SER A 188 -8.47 17.16 3.32
C SER A 188 -9.50 16.76 4.36
N GLY A 189 -9.38 17.33 5.56
CA GLY A 189 -10.33 17.12 6.67
C GLY A 189 -10.09 15.83 7.47
N ILE A 190 -9.02 15.08 7.17
CA ILE A 190 -8.61 13.91 7.93
C ILE A 190 -7.17 14.13 8.43
N PRO A 191 -6.94 14.07 9.77
CA PRO A 191 -5.61 14.20 10.34
C PRO A 191 -4.63 13.18 9.78
N ALA A 192 -3.39 13.61 9.55
CA ALA A 192 -2.35 12.78 8.92
C ALA A 192 -2.11 11.45 9.67
N GLU A 193 -2.18 11.46 11.00
CA GLU A 193 -2.00 10.29 11.86
C GLU A 193 -3.07 9.20 11.69
N ALA A 194 -4.24 9.54 11.15
CA ALA A 194 -5.31 8.59 10.89
C ALA A 194 -5.01 7.70 9.68
N PHE A 195 -4.20 8.18 8.72
CA PHE A 195 -3.80 7.41 7.55
C PHE A 195 -2.72 6.41 7.94
N ARG A 196 -3.13 5.15 8.06
CA ARG A 196 -2.27 4.05 8.51
C ARG A 196 -2.55 2.78 7.72
N PRO A 197 -1.55 1.91 7.49
CA PRO A 197 -1.78 0.62 6.85
C PRO A 197 -2.88 -0.19 7.55
N GLY A 198 -3.68 -0.87 6.76
CA GLY A 198 -4.89 -1.62 7.11
C GLY A 198 -6.18 -0.79 7.17
N ALA A 199 -6.12 0.54 7.19
CA ALA A 199 -7.32 1.37 7.15
C ALA A 199 -8.04 1.24 5.80
N HIS A 200 -9.36 1.12 5.80
CA HIS A 200 -10.16 1.08 4.58
C HIS A 200 -10.56 2.48 4.15
N PHE A 201 -10.78 2.65 2.85
CA PHE A 201 -11.30 3.90 2.32
C PHE A 201 -12.38 3.68 1.27
N ARG A 202 -13.24 4.69 1.15
CA ARG A 202 -14.23 4.77 0.08
C ARG A 202 -14.45 6.18 -0.40
N SER A 203 -14.71 6.29 -1.70
CA SER A 203 -15.18 7.51 -2.35
C SER A 203 -16.03 7.12 -3.56
N GLY A 204 -17.28 7.57 -3.62
CA GLY A 204 -18.24 7.12 -4.62
C GLY A 204 -18.39 5.58 -4.63
N LYS A 205 -18.07 4.95 -5.76
CA LYS A 205 -18.03 3.48 -5.91
C LYS A 205 -16.67 2.87 -5.59
N VAL A 206 -15.61 3.68 -5.58
CA VAL A 206 -14.25 3.20 -5.35
C VAL A 206 -14.12 2.73 -3.90
N ARG A 207 -13.53 1.55 -3.74
CA ARG A 207 -13.19 0.96 -2.44
C ARG A 207 -11.74 0.49 -2.46
N GLY A 208 -11.10 0.55 -1.31
CA GLY A 208 -9.75 0.02 -1.15
C GLY A 208 -9.31 0.07 0.30
N PHE A 209 -8.06 -0.30 0.54
CA PHE A 209 -7.43 -0.20 1.84
C PHE A 209 -5.98 0.26 1.70
N LEU A 210 -5.48 0.95 2.72
CA LEU A 210 -4.10 1.41 2.81
C LEU A 210 -3.21 0.22 3.14
N THR A 211 -2.13 0.00 2.39
CA THR A 211 -1.36 -1.25 2.44
C THR A 211 0.00 -1.09 3.11
N ALA A 212 0.64 0.06 2.93
CA ALA A 212 1.99 0.31 3.38
C ALA A 212 2.31 1.80 3.30
N TYR A 213 3.28 2.25 4.07
CA TYR A 213 3.84 3.59 3.89
C TYR A 213 4.67 3.68 2.62
N ALA A 214 4.57 4.80 1.91
CA ALA A 214 5.37 5.04 0.73
C ALA A 214 6.77 5.55 1.10
N ILE A 215 7.76 4.67 0.96
CA ILE A 215 9.17 4.98 1.25
C ILE A 215 9.63 6.20 0.44
N PRO A 216 10.15 7.26 1.09
CA PRO A 216 10.74 8.41 0.41
C PRO A 216 11.93 8.02 -0.48
N CYS A 217 12.11 8.71 -1.60
CA CYS A 217 13.24 8.49 -2.51
C CYS A 217 13.90 9.81 -2.93
N SER A 218 15.14 9.74 -3.42
CA SER A 218 15.94 10.91 -3.80
C SER A 218 15.37 11.74 -4.94
N GLN A 219 14.43 11.20 -5.73
CA GLN A 219 13.69 12.01 -6.71
C GLN A 219 12.95 13.17 -6.04
N ASN A 220 12.69 13.07 -4.72
CA ASN A 220 12.02 14.10 -3.94
C ASN A 220 12.91 15.24 -3.44
N ASN A 221 14.21 15.21 -3.73
CA ASN A 221 15.16 16.21 -3.20
C ASN A 221 14.72 17.66 -3.41
N ASP A 222 14.19 17.98 -4.59
CA ASP A 222 14.02 19.37 -5.03
C ASP A 222 12.85 20.09 -4.34
N TRP A 223 11.93 19.34 -3.73
CA TRP A 223 10.79 19.90 -2.98
C TRP A 223 10.95 19.84 -1.47
N PHE A 224 12.15 19.54 -0.98
CA PHE A 224 12.46 19.57 0.44
C PHE A 224 13.65 20.48 0.72
N LEU A 225 13.46 21.45 1.63
CA LEU A 225 14.54 22.24 2.23
C LEU A 225 15.74 21.34 2.61
N ASN A 226 16.94 21.76 2.19
CA ASN A 226 18.19 21.03 2.40
C ASN A 226 18.19 19.59 1.86
N LYS A 227 17.33 19.28 0.88
CA LYS A 227 17.12 17.94 0.34
C LYS A 227 16.68 16.92 1.40
N ASN A 228 16.03 17.38 2.47
CA ASN A 228 15.58 16.53 3.57
C ASN A 228 14.25 15.81 3.23
N PHE A 229 14.22 15.07 2.11
CA PHE A 229 13.03 14.32 1.71
C PHE A 229 12.62 13.24 2.71
N MET A 230 13.51 12.83 3.60
CA MET A 230 13.18 11.91 4.69
C MET A 230 12.26 12.53 5.74
N ALA A 231 12.00 13.84 5.71
CA ALA A 231 11.02 14.50 6.58
C ALA A 231 9.59 13.95 6.43
N MET A 232 9.24 13.37 5.28
CA MET A 232 7.96 12.67 5.08
C MET A 232 8.01 11.16 5.38
N SER A 233 9.10 10.66 5.97
CA SER A 233 9.17 9.24 6.38
C SER A 233 8.24 8.98 7.57
N HIS A 234 7.56 7.84 7.56
CA HIS A 234 6.77 7.36 8.69
C HIS A 234 7.64 7.10 9.94
N GLU A 235 8.93 6.83 9.76
CA GLU A 235 9.91 6.71 10.84
C GLU A 235 10.21 8.05 11.56
N ARG A 236 9.83 9.18 10.96
CA ARG A 236 10.06 10.53 11.53
C ARG A 236 8.78 11.22 11.98
N GLY A 237 7.62 10.59 11.81
CA GLY A 237 6.33 11.13 12.22
C GLY A 237 5.19 10.71 11.30
N ASN A 238 4.06 11.42 11.40
CA ASN A 238 2.81 11.06 10.74
C ASN A 238 2.66 11.62 9.32
N TYR A 239 3.71 12.19 8.73
CA TYR A 239 3.62 12.92 7.46
C TYR A 239 3.79 12.04 6.22
N SER A 240 3.75 10.72 6.38
CA SER A 240 4.01 9.81 5.27
C SER A 240 2.82 9.70 4.32
N ARG A 241 3.13 9.43 3.06
CA ARG A 241 2.14 8.99 2.07
C ARG A 241 1.89 7.51 2.27
N LEU A 242 0.73 7.03 1.84
CA LEU A 242 0.39 5.61 1.92
C LEU A 242 0.08 5.06 0.54
N TYR A 243 0.62 3.88 0.28
CA TYR A 243 0.14 3.04 -0.79
C TYR A 243 -1.20 2.44 -0.42
N ALA A 244 -2.00 2.16 -1.45
CA ALA A 244 -3.30 1.55 -1.28
C ALA A 244 -3.59 0.56 -2.40
N MET A 245 -4.35 -0.48 -2.05
CA MET A 245 -4.91 -1.42 -3.00
C MET A 245 -6.36 -1.07 -3.27
N VAL A 246 -6.77 -1.17 -4.54
CA VAL A 246 -8.16 -1.01 -4.97
C VAL A 246 -8.87 -2.36 -4.86
N THR A 247 -10.03 -2.38 -4.21
CA THR A 247 -10.92 -3.56 -4.08
C THR A 247 -12.23 -3.40 -4.84
N THR A 248 -12.59 -2.18 -5.23
CA THR A 248 -13.69 -1.90 -6.16
C THR A 248 -13.30 -0.72 -7.03
N CYS A 249 -13.37 -0.91 -8.35
CA CYS A 249 -13.08 0.12 -9.36
C CYS A 249 -14.21 1.14 -9.46
N GLY A 250 -13.92 2.29 -10.07
CA GLY A 250 -14.91 3.33 -10.26
C GLY A 250 -14.28 4.64 -10.71
N GLU A 251 -15.04 5.71 -10.57
CA GLU A 251 -14.61 7.06 -10.91
C GLU A 251 -14.70 7.93 -9.68
N ILE A 252 -13.78 8.89 -9.58
CA ILE A 252 -13.73 9.90 -8.52
C ILE A 252 -13.38 11.26 -9.13
N SER A 253 -13.85 12.32 -8.48
CA SER A 253 -13.59 13.71 -8.85
C SER A 253 -13.04 14.49 -7.66
N VAL A 254 -12.34 15.59 -7.95
CA VAL A 254 -12.03 16.58 -6.92
C VAL A 254 -13.33 17.09 -6.29
N GLY A 255 -13.35 17.18 -4.96
CA GLY A 255 -14.54 17.55 -4.18
C GLY A 255 -15.39 16.35 -3.72
N ASP A 256 -15.12 15.14 -4.19
CA ASP A 256 -15.81 13.96 -3.70
C ASP A 256 -15.52 13.70 -2.22
N THR A 257 -16.52 13.21 -1.50
CA THR A 257 -16.35 12.71 -0.14
C THR A 257 -15.36 11.55 -0.11
N PHE A 258 -14.45 11.59 0.85
CA PHE A 258 -13.51 10.51 1.14
C PHE A 258 -13.74 10.02 2.56
N GLU A 259 -14.15 8.78 2.72
CA GLU A 259 -14.38 8.18 4.04
C GLU A 259 -13.27 7.19 4.33
N LEU A 260 -12.65 7.33 5.50
CA LEU A 260 -11.66 6.41 6.04
C LEU A 260 -12.32 5.64 7.18
N PHE A 261 -12.37 4.32 7.08
CA PHE A 261 -13.14 3.48 7.98
C PHE A 261 -12.46 2.12 8.21
N THR A 262 -13.16 1.25 8.92
CA THR A 262 -12.77 -0.15 9.13
C THR A 262 -13.88 -1.04 8.64
N ASP A 263 -13.53 -1.97 7.77
CA ASP A 263 -14.44 -3.04 7.39
C ASP A 263 -14.50 -4.02 8.57
N ARG A 264 -15.65 -4.05 9.25
CA ARG A 264 -15.89 -4.85 10.46
C ARG A 264 -16.44 -6.23 10.13
#